data_AF-A0A8C3P0E0-F1
#
_entry.id   AF-A0A8C3P0E0-F1
#
_cell.length_a   1.000
_cell.length_b   1.000
_cell.length_c   1.000
_cell.angle_alpha   90.00
_cell.angle_beta   90.00
_cell.angle_gamma   90.00
#
_symmetry.space_group_name_H-M   'P 1'
#
loop_
_entity.id
_entity.type
_entity.pdbx_description
1 polymer ?
#
loop_
_entity_poly.entity_id
_entity_poly.type
_entity_poly.pdbx_seq_one_letter_code
_entity_poly.pdbx_strand_id
1 'polypeptide(L)'
;MLEETPCKANGNTPKVRRDSTSGHRPGAIPGAAMNNRRLTEKDLMQVAKRLGKEWQEVGILHLGLEWSRLEQIQEENPGNAVLWNFEMLREWWRREKHAAAVSQLRSCLKHAQVDPEILDFLRSLQGN
;
A
#
# COMPACT_ATOMS: atom_id res chain seq x y z
N MET A 1 -50.51 -9.91 -21.59
CA MET A 1 -49.42 -9.19 -20.92
C MET A 1 -48.30 -9.10 -21.96
N LEU A 2 -48.47 -8.23 -22.97
CA LEU A 2 -47.95 -6.85 -23.06
C LEU A 2 -46.41 -6.85 -23.01
N GLU A 3 -45.62 -6.40 -24.00
CA GLU A 3 -45.84 -5.68 -25.26
C GLU A 3 -44.67 -5.92 -26.24
N GLU A 4 -44.98 -5.74 -27.53
CA GLU A 4 -44.08 -5.77 -28.68
C GLU A 4 -43.55 -4.37 -29.04
N THR A 5 -42.29 -4.31 -29.50
CA THR A 5 -41.70 -3.29 -30.44
C THR A 5 -41.55 -1.82 -29.98
N PRO A 6 -40.88 -0.93 -30.75
CA PRO A 6 -39.52 -0.97 -31.32
C PRO A 6 -38.80 0.39 -31.14
N CYS A 7 -37.49 0.49 -31.40
CA CYS A 7 -36.90 1.81 -31.71
C CYS A 7 -36.13 1.76 -33.04
N LYS A 8 -36.66 2.54 -33.97
CA LYS A 8 -36.34 2.60 -35.40
C LYS A 8 -34.97 3.22 -35.65
N ALA A 9 -34.30 2.70 -36.66
CA ALA A 9 -33.29 3.42 -37.42
C ALA A 9 -33.94 4.54 -38.25
N ASN A 10 -33.19 5.63 -38.49
CA ASN A 10 -32.98 6.32 -39.77
C ASN A 10 -32.77 7.83 -39.59
N GLY A 11 -31.74 8.38 -40.23
CA GLY A 11 -31.57 9.83 -40.41
C GLY A 11 -30.11 10.23 -40.60
N ASN A 12 -29.77 10.70 -41.80
CA ASN A 12 -28.43 10.80 -42.37
C ASN A 12 -27.95 12.29 -42.45
N THR A 13 -26.69 12.53 -42.07
CA THR A 13 -25.70 13.60 -42.48
C THR A 13 -26.03 15.10 -42.26
N PRO A 14 -25.08 16.07 -42.44
CA PRO A 14 -23.62 16.01 -42.69
C PRO A 14 -22.71 16.91 -41.81
N LYS A 15 -21.41 16.55 -41.83
CA LYS A 15 -20.17 17.36 -41.68
C LYS A 15 -20.25 18.78 -41.08
N VAL A 16 -19.56 18.97 -39.95
CA VAL A 16 -18.77 20.18 -39.70
C VAL A 16 -17.31 19.80 -39.42
N ARG A 17 -16.42 20.16 -40.34
CA ARG A 17 -14.98 20.28 -40.08
C ARG A 17 -14.79 21.47 -39.15
N ARG A 18 -14.16 21.27 -37.99
CA ARG A 18 -13.28 22.28 -37.38
C ARG A 18 -12.06 21.57 -36.81
N ASP A 19 -10.98 21.69 -37.58
CA ASP A 19 -9.62 21.65 -37.08
C ASP A 19 -9.47 22.79 -36.05
N SER A 20 -9.08 22.44 -34.83
CA SER A 20 -8.49 23.36 -33.85
C SER A 20 -7.97 22.55 -32.67
N THR A 21 -6.69 22.20 -32.79
CA THR A 21 -5.71 22.12 -31.72
C THR A 21 -6.15 22.84 -30.44
N SER A 22 -6.41 22.10 -29.38
CA SER A 22 -6.13 22.57 -28.03
C SER A 22 -5.92 21.37 -27.15
N GLY A 23 -4.66 21.20 -26.74
CA GLY A 23 -4.22 20.07 -25.95
C GLY A 23 -4.97 19.96 -24.64
N HIS A 24 -5.84 18.96 -24.54
CA HIS A 24 -6.04 18.32 -23.26
C HIS A 24 -5.02 17.20 -23.14
N ARG A 25 -3.83 17.61 -22.71
CA ARG A 25 -2.95 16.76 -21.93
C ARG A 25 -3.82 16.19 -20.81
N PRO A 26 -4.10 14.88 -20.73
CA PRO A 26 -4.38 14.29 -19.43
C PRO A 26 -3.08 14.57 -18.70
N GLY A 27 -3.12 15.54 -17.79
CA GLY A 27 -2.06 15.74 -16.83
C GLY A 27 -1.87 14.39 -16.17
N ALA A 28 -0.87 13.64 -16.67
CA ALA A 28 -0.16 12.69 -15.88
C ALA A 28 0.11 13.45 -14.59
N ILE A 29 -0.67 13.12 -13.56
CA ILE A 29 -0.24 13.25 -12.18
C ILE A 29 1.23 12.84 -12.27
N PRO A 30 2.20 13.72 -12.01
CA PRO A 30 3.55 13.27 -11.82
C PRO A 30 3.41 12.31 -10.66
N GLY A 31 3.38 11.01 -10.97
CA GLY A 31 3.46 9.95 -10.00
C GLY A 31 4.67 10.34 -9.21
N ALA A 32 4.40 10.88 -8.02
CA ALA A 32 5.41 11.50 -7.22
C ALA A 32 6.47 10.44 -7.15
N ALA A 33 7.64 10.74 -7.71
CA ALA A 33 8.81 9.89 -7.61
C ALA A 33 9.25 10.01 -6.15
N MET A 34 8.39 9.54 -5.24
CA MET A 34 8.64 9.36 -3.84
C MET A 34 9.50 8.12 -3.79
N ASN A 35 10.78 8.26 -4.18
CA ASN A 35 11.91 7.55 -3.62
C ASN A 35 11.46 6.21 -2.99
N ASN A 36 11.03 5.30 -3.87
CA ASN A 36 10.47 4.01 -3.52
C ASN A 36 11.62 3.06 -3.25
N ARG A 37 12.51 3.46 -2.33
CA ARG A 37 13.54 2.58 -1.83
C ARG A 37 12.80 1.37 -1.27
N ARG A 38 13.10 0.20 -1.84
CA ARG A 38 12.55 -1.05 -1.33
C ARG A 38 13.12 -1.27 0.07
N LEU A 39 12.25 -1.68 0.98
CA LEU A 39 12.69 -2.12 2.29
C LEU A 39 13.56 -3.36 2.13
N THR A 40 14.70 -3.37 2.80
CA THR A 40 15.51 -4.58 2.95
C THR A 40 15.13 -5.29 4.24
N GLU A 41 15.48 -6.57 4.32
CA GLU A 41 15.25 -7.36 5.53
C GLU A 41 15.90 -6.72 6.78
N LYS A 42 17.06 -6.07 6.60
CA LYS A 42 17.73 -5.29 7.65
C LYS A 42 16.90 -4.09 8.11
N ASP A 43 16.27 -3.38 7.18
CA ASP A 43 15.40 -2.24 7.51
C ASP A 43 14.17 -2.70 8.30
N LEU A 44 13.55 -3.81 7.88
CA LEU A 44 12.42 -4.42 8.61
C LEU A 44 12.81 -4.84 10.03
N MET A 45 14.01 -5.40 10.21
CA MET A 45 14.52 -5.78 11.52
C MET A 45 14.73 -4.56 12.43
N GLN A 46 15.20 -3.43 11.90
CA GLN A 46 15.34 -2.19 12.69
C GLN A 46 13.98 -1.65 13.13
N VAL A 47 12.98 -1.68 12.23
CA VAL A 47 11.59 -1.31 12.55
C VAL A 47 11.03 -2.26 13.62
N ALA A 48 11.22 -3.57 13.47
CA ALA A 48 10.71 -4.59 14.39
C ALA A 48 11.21 -4.44 15.82
N LYS A 49 12.48 -4.02 16.00
CA LYS A 49 13.06 -3.77 17.32
C LYS A 49 12.39 -2.62 18.08
N ARG A 50 11.73 -1.72 17.35
CA ARG A 50 11.13 -0.49 17.89
C ARG A 50 9.59 -0.57 17.97
N LEU A 51 8.96 -1.43 17.17
CA LEU A 51 7.50 -1.56 17.06
C LEU A 51 6.83 -2.10 18.34
N GLY A 52 7.57 -2.86 19.17
CA GLY A 52 7.13 -3.21 20.52
C GLY A 52 6.05 -4.29 20.58
N LYS A 53 5.08 -4.14 21.49
CA LYS A 53 4.04 -5.17 21.76
C LYS A 53 2.78 -5.01 20.91
N GLU A 54 2.60 -3.88 20.23
CA GLU A 54 1.40 -3.55 19.46
C GLU A 54 1.35 -4.24 18.09
N TRP A 55 2.33 -5.08 17.78
CA TRP A 55 2.49 -5.78 16.51
C TRP A 55 1.27 -6.57 16.05
N GLN A 56 0.47 -7.11 16.99
CA GLN A 56 -0.75 -7.83 16.65
C GLN A 56 -1.82 -6.88 16.12
N GLU A 57 -2.05 -5.78 16.83
CA GLU A 57 -3.01 -4.75 16.41
C GLU A 57 -2.57 -4.10 15.09
N VAL A 58 -1.28 -3.78 14.96
CA VAL A 58 -0.71 -3.27 13.70
C VAL A 58 -0.89 -4.26 12.56
N GLY A 59 -0.63 -5.54 12.81
CA GLY A 59 -0.79 -6.63 11.86
C GLY A 59 -2.22 -6.70 11.30
N ILE A 60 -3.22 -6.68 12.19
CA ILE A 60 -4.63 -6.77 11.81
C ILE A 60 -5.12 -5.46 11.16
N LEU A 61 -4.97 -4.33 11.84
CA LEU A 61 -5.62 -3.08 11.46
C LEU A 61 -4.90 -2.35 10.32
N HIS A 62 -3.57 -2.42 10.27
CA HIS A 62 -2.77 -1.60 9.36
C HIS A 62 -2.10 -2.39 8.25
N LEU A 63 -1.84 -3.68 8.45
CA LEU A 63 -1.16 -4.54 7.47
C LEU A 63 -2.09 -5.60 6.86
N GLY A 64 -3.33 -5.69 7.36
CA GLY A 64 -4.35 -6.60 6.83
C GLY A 64 -3.97 -8.07 6.93
N LEU A 65 -3.14 -8.43 7.91
CA LEU A 65 -2.78 -9.80 8.21
C LEU A 65 -3.91 -10.47 8.99
N GLU A 66 -4.01 -11.80 8.87
CA GLU A 66 -5.02 -12.57 9.59
C GLU A 66 -4.54 -12.90 11.01
N TRP A 67 -5.48 -12.96 11.95
CA TRP A 67 -5.19 -13.31 13.35
C TRP A 67 -4.49 -14.66 13.47
N SER A 68 -4.99 -15.68 12.75
CA SER A 68 -4.38 -17.02 12.73
C SER A 68 -2.91 -16.99 12.28
N ARG A 69 -2.54 -16.04 11.39
CA ARG A 69 -1.14 -15.91 10.99
C ARG A 69 -0.29 -15.26 12.08
N LEU A 70 -0.83 -14.30 12.81
CA LEU A 70 -0.14 -13.69 13.95
C LEU A 70 0.05 -14.73 15.06
N GLU A 71 -0.97 -15.52 15.38
CA GLU A 71 -0.85 -16.63 16.35
C GLU A 71 0.24 -17.62 15.95
N GLN A 72 0.29 -18.00 14.67
CA GLN A 72 1.34 -18.89 14.16
C GLN A 72 2.74 -18.28 14.33
N ILE A 73 2.93 -17.00 13.99
CA ILE A 73 4.20 -16.30 14.18
C ILE A 73 4.61 -16.29 15.66
N GLN A 74 3.63 -16.12 16.56
CA GLN A 74 3.85 -16.12 18.00
C GLN A 74 4.28 -17.49 18.52
N GLU A 75 3.60 -18.55 18.06
CA GLU A 75 3.88 -19.94 18.41
C GLU A 75 5.22 -20.42 17.87
N GLU A 76 5.59 -20.03 16.65
CA GLU A 76 6.88 -20.38 16.04
C GLU A 76 8.07 -19.76 16.79
N ASN A 77 7.88 -18.63 17.48
CA ASN A 77 8.96 -17.85 18.07
C ASN A 77 8.70 -17.46 19.54
N PRO A 78 8.47 -18.41 20.45
CA PRO A 78 7.99 -18.13 21.79
C PRO A 78 8.94 -17.20 22.56
N GLY A 79 8.39 -16.16 23.18
CA GLY A 79 9.13 -15.22 24.04
C GLY A 79 9.99 -14.18 23.31
N ASN A 80 9.99 -14.14 21.98
CA ASN A 80 10.79 -13.18 21.22
C ASN A 80 9.92 -12.17 20.47
N ALA A 81 9.53 -11.10 21.17
CA ALA A 81 8.72 -10.03 20.59
C ALA A 81 9.36 -9.42 19.34
N VAL A 82 10.67 -9.19 19.32
CA VAL A 82 11.36 -8.64 18.14
C VAL A 82 11.19 -9.54 16.92
N LEU A 83 11.26 -10.86 17.11
CA LEU A 83 11.04 -11.79 15.99
C LEU A 83 9.58 -11.80 15.54
N TRP A 84 8.61 -11.70 16.45
CA TRP A 84 7.20 -11.59 16.08
C TRP A 84 6.93 -10.38 15.20
N ASN A 85 7.45 -9.23 15.62
CA ASN A 85 7.39 -8.00 14.86
C ASN A 85 8.04 -8.15 13.48
N PHE A 86 9.22 -8.76 13.43
CA PHE A 86 9.96 -8.95 12.19
C PHE A 86 9.24 -9.89 11.22
N GLU A 87 8.75 -11.04 11.68
CA GLU A 87 8.03 -11.99 10.83
C GLU A 87 6.70 -11.42 10.35
N MET A 88 5.99 -10.70 11.21
CA MET A 88 4.76 -9.99 10.85
C MET A 88 5.03 -8.97 9.73
N LEU A 89 6.06 -8.14 9.89
CA LEU A 89 6.47 -7.15 8.89
C LEU A 89 6.97 -7.83 7.60
N ARG A 90 7.67 -8.96 7.72
CA ARG A 90 8.18 -9.75 6.59
C ARG A 90 7.04 -10.38 5.81
N GLU A 91 5.99 -10.83 6.49
CA GLU A 91 4.82 -11.40 5.84
C GLU A 91 4.06 -10.34 5.05
N TRP A 92 3.82 -9.17 5.64
CA TRP A 92 3.29 -8.02 4.92
C TRP A 92 4.17 -7.67 3.70
N TRP A 93 5.48 -7.57 3.90
CA TRP A 93 6.44 -7.24 2.84
C TRP A 93 6.43 -8.27 1.69
N ARG A 94 6.34 -9.57 2.00
CA ARG A 94 6.19 -10.65 1.02
C ARG A 94 4.87 -10.56 0.26
N ARG A 95 3.78 -10.18 0.92
CA ARG A 95 2.46 -10.01 0.31
C ARG A 95 2.46 -8.84 -0.69
N GLU A 96 3.11 -7.76 -0.30
CA GLU A 96 3.18 -6.51 -1.07
C GLU A 96 4.22 -6.57 -2.23
N LYS A 97 5.09 -7.60 -2.25
CA LYS A 97 6.08 -8.00 -3.29
C LYS A 97 6.88 -6.85 -3.94
N HIS A 98 6.25 -6.12 -4.84
CA HIS A 98 6.85 -5.06 -5.67
C HIS A 98 6.48 -3.64 -5.21
N ALA A 99 5.41 -3.50 -4.42
CA ALA A 99 4.94 -2.24 -3.89
C ALA A 99 5.38 -2.00 -2.43
N ALA A 100 6.06 -2.97 -1.81
CA ALA A 100 6.57 -2.90 -0.43
C ALA A 100 7.68 -1.83 -0.26
N ALA A 101 7.27 -0.56 -0.40
CA ALA A 101 8.09 0.61 -0.32
C ALA A 101 8.06 1.16 1.10
N VAL A 102 9.13 1.84 1.47
CA VAL A 102 9.23 2.57 2.73
C VAL A 102 8.03 3.50 2.95
N SER A 103 7.53 4.13 1.88
CA SER A 103 6.34 5.00 1.89
C SER A 103 5.08 4.29 2.41
N GLN A 104 4.88 3.05 2.00
CA GLN A 104 3.68 2.28 2.30
C GLN A 104 3.71 1.80 3.75
N LEU A 105 4.85 1.24 4.19
CA LEU A 105 5.06 0.89 5.59
C LEU A 105 4.90 2.11 6.50
N ARG A 106 5.50 3.25 6.14
CA ARG A 106 5.38 4.48 6.92
C ARG A 106 3.94 4.95 7.01
N SER A 107 3.15 4.81 5.95
CA SER A 107 1.73 5.14 5.97
C SER A 107 0.96 4.22 6.91
N CYS A 108 1.16 2.90 6.83
CA CYS A 108 0.55 1.93 7.75
C CYS A 108 0.90 2.25 9.21
N LEU A 109 2.17 2.49 9.49
CA LEU A 109 2.66 2.77 10.84
C LEU A 109 2.25 4.14 11.38
N LYS A 110 2.08 5.15 10.52
CA LYS A 110 1.59 6.47 10.94
C LYS A 110 0.22 6.40 11.60
N HIS A 111 -0.62 5.45 11.19
CA HIS A 111 -1.93 5.24 11.79
C HIS A 111 -1.89 4.33 13.03
N ALA A 112 -0.79 3.61 13.23
CA ALA A 112 -0.65 2.55 14.22
C ALA A 112 -0.13 3.02 15.60
N GLN A 113 -0.09 4.34 15.86
CA GLN A 113 0.45 4.93 17.11
C GLN A 113 1.84 4.42 17.54
N VAL A 114 2.64 3.93 16.59
CA VAL A 114 3.97 3.40 16.91
C VAL A 114 4.97 4.50 17.23
N ASP A 115 6.09 4.09 17.80
CA ASP A 115 7.15 5.01 18.20
C ASP A 115 7.59 5.93 17.05
N PRO A 116 7.66 7.26 17.27
CA PRO A 116 8.01 8.23 16.23
C PRO A 116 9.43 8.04 15.69
N GLU A 117 10.36 7.41 16.44
CA GLU A 117 11.69 7.05 15.93
C GLU A 117 11.60 6.11 14.72
N ILE A 118 10.57 5.26 14.65
CA ILE A 118 10.35 4.35 13.51
C ILE A 118 10.00 5.16 12.27
N LEU A 119 9.11 6.15 12.43
CA LEU A 119 8.68 7.01 11.33
C LEU A 119 9.82 7.90 10.82
N ASP A 120 10.69 8.35 11.73
CA ASP A 120 11.89 9.10 11.39
C ASP A 120 12.92 8.23 10.66
N PHE A 121 13.17 7.01 11.15
CA PHE A 121 14.01 6.03 10.47
C PHE A 121 13.51 5.77 9.04
N LEU A 122 12.22 5.46 8.87
CA LEU A 122 11.62 5.28 7.54
C LEU A 122 11.72 6.55 6.68
N ARG A 123 11.61 7.74 7.26
CA ARG A 123 11.82 9.01 6.53
C ARG A 123 13.27 9.17 6.07
N SER A 124 14.25 8.78 6.89
CA SER A 124 15.66 8.81 6.50
C SER A 124 15.95 7.88 5.31
N LEU A 125 15.30 6.72 5.25
CA LEU A 125 15.43 5.79 4.13
C LEU A 125 14.83 6.31 2.82
N GLN A 126 13.94 7.29 2.92
CA GLN A 126 13.32 7.97 1.79
C GLN A 126 14.20 9.09 1.22
N GLY A 127 15.05 9.73 2.02
CA GLY A 127 15.85 10.89 1.59
C GLY A 127 17.31 10.56 1.31
N ASN A 128 17.63 9.91 0.18
CA ASN A 128 18.95 9.88 -0.47
C ASN A 128 18.78 9.49 -1.94
#